data_AF-A0A396QF90-F1
#
_entry.id   AF-A0A396QF90-F1
#
_cell.length_a   1.000
_cell.length_b   1.000
_cell.length_c   1.000
_cell.angle_alpha   90.00
_cell.angle_beta   90.00
_cell.angle_gamma   90.00
#
_symmetry.space_group_name_H-M   'P 1'
#
loop_
_entity.id
_entity.type
_entity.pdbx_description
1 polymer ?
#
loop_
_entity_poly.entity_id
_entity_poly.type
_entity_poly.pdbx_seq_one_letter_code
_entity_poly.pdbx_strand_id
1 'polypeptide(L)'
;MNEILLQTYTIALPILLGYIVWLLKNQKKSRDANSRGTMLLLRVQLIEYHDKYMSLGHIPSYAYENFCEMYEAYHSLGGNGMITHMFEEVKELEIRKEK
;
A
#
# COMPACT_ATOMS: atom_id res chain seq x y z
N MET A 1 -27.01 46.20 -6.93
CA MET A 1 -27.32 44.78 -6.65
C MET A 1 -26.28 43.85 -7.27
N ASN A 2 -26.02 43.93 -8.58
CA ASN A 2 -25.00 43.11 -9.25
C ASN A 2 -23.57 43.29 -8.70
N GLU A 3 -23.17 44.52 -8.36
CA GLU A 3 -21.84 44.77 -7.76
C GLU A 3 -21.68 44.12 -6.38
N ILE A 4 -22.72 44.17 -5.55
CA ILE A 4 -22.74 43.52 -4.22
C ILE A 4 -22.65 42.00 -4.38
N LEU A 5 -23.37 41.43 -5.36
CA LEU A 5 -23.28 40.00 -5.69
C LEU A 5 -21.88 39.61 -6.19
N LEU A 6 -21.26 40.43 -7.05
CA LEU A 6 -19.92 40.17 -7.57
C LEU A 6 -18.83 40.28 -6.47
N GLN A 7 -18.97 41.25 -5.57
CA GLN A 7 -18.06 41.43 -4.43
C GLN A 7 -18.15 40.28 -3.43
N THR A 8 -19.36 39.87 -3.07
CA THR A 8 -19.56 38.72 -2.18
C THR A 8 -19.04 37.42 -2.81
N TYR A 9 -19.23 37.22 -4.12
CA TYR A 9 -18.70 36.07 -4.85
C TYR A 9 -17.16 36.04 -4.87
N THR A 10 -16.53 37.17 -5.18
CA THR A 10 -15.05 37.28 -5.24
C THR A 10 -14.38 37.05 -3.89
N ILE A 11 -15.08 37.32 -2.78
CA ILE A 11 -14.60 37.02 -1.43
C ILE A 11 -14.90 35.57 -1.02
N ALA A 12 -16.12 35.09 -1.29
CA ALA A 12 -16.55 33.75 -0.88
C ALA A 12 -15.82 32.63 -1.66
N LEU A 13 -15.57 32.84 -2.95
CA LEU A 13 -14.97 31.81 -3.82
C LEU A 13 -13.57 31.38 -3.36
N PRO A 14 -12.59 32.28 -3.07
CA PRO A 14 -11.29 31.88 -2.54
C PRO A 14 -11.36 31.15 -1.21
N ILE A 15 -12.29 31.54 -0.31
CA ILE A 15 -12.48 30.89 0.99
C ILE A 15 -12.96 29.45 0.79
N LEU A 16 -13.98 29.26 -0.05
CA LEU A 16 -14.51 27.94 -0.40
C LEU A 16 -13.44 27.07 -1.07
N LEU A 17 -12.71 27.60 -2.05
CA LEU A 17 -11.63 26.88 -2.72
C LEU A 17 -10.50 26.51 -1.73
N GLY A 18 -10.13 27.42 -0.84
CA GLY A 18 -9.13 27.17 0.20
C GLY A 18 -9.55 26.03 1.13
N TYR A 19 -10.82 26.00 1.54
CA TYR A 19 -11.37 24.92 2.35
C TYR A 19 -11.39 23.57 1.61
N ILE A 20 -11.77 23.55 0.34
CA ILE A 20 -11.73 22.33 -0.50
C ILE A 20 -10.29 21.81 -0.62
N VAL A 21 -9.32 22.68 -0.90
CA VAL A 21 -7.90 22.31 -0.98
C VAL A 21 -7.40 21.75 0.35
N TRP A 22 -7.78 22.36 1.47
CA TRP A 22 -7.45 21.85 2.80
C TRP A 22 -8.04 20.46 3.06
N LEU A 23 -9.31 20.23 2.71
CA LEU A 23 -9.96 18.92 2.81
C LEU A 23 -9.25 17.86 1.97
N LEU A 24 -8.93 18.16 0.71
CA LEU A 24 -8.22 17.24 -0.19
C LEU A 24 -6.82 16.89 0.35
N LYS A 25 -6.09 17.87 0.88
CA LYS A 25 -4.79 17.63 1.51
C LYS A 25 -4.91 16.71 2.73
N ASN A 26 -5.93 16.94 3.58
CA ASN A 26 -6.12 16.13 4.77
C ASN A 26 -6.50 14.68 4.44
N GLN A 27 -7.37 14.47 3.43
CA GLN A 27 -7.68 13.14 2.91
C GLN A 27 -6.44 12.43 2.35
N LYS A 28 -5.60 13.13 1.60
CA LYS A 28 -4.34 12.57 1.07
C LYS A 28 -3.42 12.12 2.20
N LYS A 29 -3.26 12.94 3.25
CA LYS A 29 -2.43 12.60 4.43
C LYS A 29 -2.93 11.35 5.15
N SER A 30 -4.23 11.23 5.38
CA SER A 30 -4.80 10.04 6.02
C SER A 30 -4.65 8.79 5.17
N ARG A 31 -4.84 8.90 3.84
CA ARG A 31 -4.61 7.79 2.90
C ARG A 31 -3.16 7.34 2.90
N ASP A 32 -2.23 8.29 2.92
CA ASP A 32 -0.79 8.01 2.95
C ASP A 32 -0.39 7.26 4.24
N ALA A 33 -0.90 7.68 5.40
CA ALA A 33 -0.67 6.97 6.66
C ALA A 33 -1.22 5.53 6.64
N ASN A 34 -2.43 5.33 6.10
CA ASN A 34 -3.01 3.99 5.97
C ASN A 34 -2.22 3.12 4.98
N SER A 35 -1.83 3.67 3.82
CA SER A 35 -0.97 2.98 2.85
C SER A 35 0.36 2.56 3.48
N ARG A 36 0.96 3.43 4.30
CA ARG A 36 2.19 3.11 5.06
C ARG A 36 1.95 2.00 6.09
N GLY A 37 0.85 2.06 6.83
CA GLY A 37 0.47 1.03 7.80
C GLY A 37 0.27 -0.34 7.15
N THR A 38 -0.51 -0.41 6.07
CA THR A 38 -0.74 -1.63 5.30
C THR A 38 0.58 -2.20 4.75
N MET A 39 1.46 -1.35 4.22
CA MET A 39 2.78 -1.79 3.74
C MET A 39 3.61 -2.45 4.84
N LEU A 40 3.60 -1.88 6.05
CA LEU A 40 4.34 -2.46 7.18
C LEU A 40 3.73 -3.77 7.66
N LEU A 41 2.40 -3.91 7.63
CA LEU A 41 1.74 -5.18 7.96
C LEU A 41 2.05 -6.27 6.93
N LEU A 42 1.99 -5.94 5.63
CA LEU A 42 2.41 -6.85 4.56
C LEU A 42 3.87 -7.26 4.72
N ARG A 43 4.75 -6.33 5.12
CA ARG A 43 6.16 -6.63 5.38
C ARG A 43 6.32 -7.71 6.45
N VAL A 44 5.62 -7.58 7.57
CA VAL A 44 5.67 -8.58 8.66
C VAL A 44 5.18 -9.93 8.14
N GLN A 45 4.06 -9.94 7.41
CA GLN A 45 3.49 -11.17 6.85
C GLN A 45 4.43 -11.88 5.86
N LEU A 46 5.09 -11.11 4.99
CA LEU A 46 6.07 -11.63 4.03
C LEU A 46 7.28 -12.23 4.74
N ILE A 47 7.78 -11.60 5.80
CA ILE A 47 8.88 -12.15 6.62
C ILE A 47 8.45 -13.47 7.28
N GLU A 48 7.27 -13.50 7.91
CA GLU A 48 6.77 -14.72 8.56
C GLU A 48 6.56 -15.87 7.58
N TYR A 49 6.01 -15.59 6.39
CA TYR A 49 5.85 -16.60 5.36
C TYR A 49 7.18 -17.10 4.84
N HIS A 50 8.11 -16.19 4.59
CA HIS A 50 9.46 -16.51 4.16
C HIS A 50 10.10 -17.46 5.17
N ASP A 51 10.18 -17.07 6.44
CA ASP A 51 10.83 -17.87 7.48
C ASP A 51 10.18 -19.25 7.64
N LYS A 52 8.84 -19.31 7.57
CA LYS A 52 8.08 -20.56 7.61
C LYS A 52 8.47 -21.48 6.45
N TYR A 53 8.34 -21.04 5.21
CA TYR A 53 8.52 -21.93 4.05
C TYR A 53 9.99 -22.23 3.74
N MET A 54 10.89 -21.29 4.04
CA MET A 54 12.33 -21.55 4.01
C MET A 54 12.73 -22.62 5.02
N SER A 55 12.14 -22.63 6.22
CA SER A 55 12.39 -23.70 7.20
C SER A 55 11.87 -25.07 6.75
N LEU A 56 10.79 -25.10 5.96
CA LEU A 56 10.20 -26.34 5.42
C LEU A 56 10.93 -26.84 4.16
N GLY A 57 11.69 -25.99 3.48
CA GLY A 57 12.38 -26.29 2.22
C GLY A 57 11.45 -26.52 1.03
N HIS A 58 10.15 -26.29 1.19
CA HIS A 58 9.16 -26.38 0.13
C HIS A 58 7.97 -25.47 0.45
N ILE A 59 7.23 -25.08 -0.59
CA ILE A 59 6.07 -24.21 -0.48
C ILE A 59 4.86 -24.80 -1.23
N PRO A 60 3.67 -24.86 -0.61
CA PRO A 60 2.45 -25.23 -1.32
C PRO A 60 2.10 -24.22 -2.43
N SER A 61 1.53 -24.67 -3.54
CA SER A 61 1.19 -23.78 -4.68
C SER A 61 0.35 -22.56 -4.30
N TYR A 62 -0.68 -22.73 -3.46
CA TYR A 62 -1.52 -21.61 -3.00
C TYR A 62 -0.75 -20.60 -2.14
N ALA A 63 0.21 -21.10 -1.34
CA ALA A 63 0.99 -20.26 -0.46
C ALA A 63 2.02 -19.45 -1.25
N TYR A 64 2.57 -20.05 -2.30
CA TYR A 64 3.45 -19.37 -3.25
C TYR A 64 2.71 -18.28 -4.03
N GLU A 65 1.54 -18.57 -4.59
CA GLU A 65 0.70 -17.59 -5.28
C GLU A 65 0.34 -16.41 -4.35
N ASN A 66 -0.11 -16.71 -3.13
CA ASN A 66 -0.37 -15.66 -2.13
C ASN A 66 0.88 -14.85 -1.80
N PHE A 67 2.06 -15.48 -1.71
CA PHE A 67 3.31 -14.76 -1.46
C PHE A 67 3.63 -13.79 -2.60
N CYS A 68 3.48 -14.22 -3.85
CA CYS A 68 3.64 -13.37 -5.03
C CYS A 68 2.70 -12.16 -4.99
N GLU A 69 1.40 -12.37 -4.76
CA GLU A 69 0.41 -11.30 -4.70
C GLU A 69 0.70 -10.30 -3.56
N MET A 70 1.05 -10.82 -2.37
CA MET A 70 1.45 -9.99 -1.24
C MET A 70 2.71 -9.18 -1.55
N TYR A 71 3.70 -9.79 -2.21
CA TYR A 71 4.94 -9.12 -2.59
C TYR A 71 4.67 -7.99 -3.60
N GLU A 72 3.86 -8.25 -4.63
CA GLU A 72 3.49 -7.23 -5.63
C GLU A 72 2.77 -6.04 -4.97
N ALA A 73 1.79 -6.32 -4.10
CA ALA A 73 1.09 -5.29 -3.34
C ALA A 73 2.07 -4.50 -2.44
N TYR A 74 2.95 -5.19 -1.72
CA TYR A 74 3.97 -4.57 -0.87
C TYR A 74 4.92 -3.67 -1.68
N HIS A 75 5.40 -4.15 -2.82
CA HIS A 75 6.30 -3.41 -3.69
C HIS A 75 5.63 -2.15 -4.24
N SER A 76 4.36 -2.26 -4.66
CA SER A 76 3.55 -1.12 -5.14
C SER A 76 3.36 -0.01 -4.09
N LEU A 77 3.44 -0.36 -2.80
CA LEU A 77 3.33 0.59 -1.68
C LEU A 77 4.67 1.22 -1.27
N GLY A 78 5.74 1.02 -2.04
CA GLY A 78 7.08 1.54 -1.74
C GLY A 78 7.90 0.61 -0.84
N GLY A 79 7.79 -0.69 -1.09
CA GLY A 79 8.59 -1.73 -0.43
C GLY A 79 10.10 -1.55 -0.61
N ASN A 80 10.90 -2.34 0.12
CA ASN A 80 12.36 -2.27 0.09
C ASN A 80 13.01 -3.53 -0.52
N GLY A 81 14.30 -3.41 -0.85
CA GLY A 81 15.07 -4.48 -1.48
C GLY A 81 15.27 -5.73 -0.62
N MET A 82 15.17 -5.63 0.71
CA MET A 82 15.33 -6.81 1.58
C MET A 82 14.20 -7.83 1.34
N ILE A 83 12.96 -7.37 1.25
CA ILE A 83 11.83 -8.25 0.94
C ILE A 83 11.89 -8.75 -0.51
N THR A 84 12.43 -7.95 -1.43
CA THR A 84 12.71 -8.42 -2.80
C THR A 84 13.68 -9.60 -2.81
N HIS A 85 14.74 -9.57 -1.99
CA HIS A 85 15.65 -10.71 -1.86
C HIS A 85 14.94 -11.94 -1.28
N MET A 86 14.14 -11.76 -0.22
CA MET A 86 13.32 -12.85 0.34
C MET A 86 12.36 -13.45 -0.69
N PHE A 87 11.79 -12.62 -1.58
CA PHE A 87 10.94 -13.10 -2.66
C PHE A 87 11.71 -13.97 -3.65
N GLU A 88 12.92 -13.57 -4.04
CA GLU A 88 13.78 -14.40 -4.89
C GLU A 88 14.18 -15.71 -4.19
N GLU A 89 14.44 -15.70 -2.88
CA GLU A 89 14.71 -16.93 -2.12
C GLU A 89 13.51 -17.90 -2.12
N VAL A 90 12.28 -17.37 -1.94
CA VAL A 90 11.05 -18.18 -1.99
C VAL A 90 10.80 -18.75 -3.39
N LYS A 91 11.21 -18.06 -4.47
CA LYS A 91 11.09 -18.56 -5.85
C LYS A 91 11.94 -19.79 -6.14
N GLU A 92 13.00 -20.02 -5.38
CA GLU A 92 13.87 -21.18 -5.50
C GLU A 92 13.34 -22.42 -4.73
N LEU A 93 12.29 -22.26 -3.91
CA LEU A 93 11.70 -23.38 -3.17
C LEU A 93 10.94 -24.35 -4.08
N GLU A 94 11.01 -25.63 -3.74
CA GLU A 94 10.20 -26.66 -4.40
C GLU A 94 8.70 -26.38 -4.19
N ILE A 95 7.95 -26.21 -5.28
CA ILE A 95 6.50 -26.03 -5.22
C ILE A 95 5.82 -27.40 -5.15
N ARG A 96 5.07 -27.63 -4.07
CA ARG A 96 4.26 -28.85 -3.92
C ARG A 96 2.78 -28.54 -4.08
N LYS A 97 2.06 -29.42 -4.78
CA LYS A 97 0.60 -29.42 -4.73
C LYS A 97 0.17 -30.15 -3.46
N GLU A 98 -0.25 -29.40 -2.44
CA GLU A 98 -1.04 -30.00 -1.36
C GLU A 98 -2.38 -30.44 -1.95
N LYS A 99 -2.76 -31.69 -1.66
CA LYS A 99 -4.01 -32.31 -2.10
C LYS A 99 -5.21 -31.74 -1.36
#